data_AF-A0A9D8NZA0-F1
#
_entry.id   AF-A0A9D8NZA0-F1
#
_cell.length_a   1.000
_cell.length_b   1.000
_cell.length_c   1.000
_cell.angle_alpha   90.00
_cell.angle_beta   90.00
_cell.angle_gamma   90.00
#
_symmetry.space_group_name_H-M   'P 1'
#
loop_
_entity.id
_entity.type
_entity.pdbx_description
1 polymer ?
#
loop_
_entity_poly.entity_id
_entity_poly.type
_entity_poly.pdbx_seq_one_letter_code
_entity_poly.pdbx_strand_id
1 'polypeptide(L)' 'MRQRALRKPLRGEKCEARTRRGTPCQAPAGPNGRCKLHGGKSTGARTPAGQVRAYGHVLARKGHRENL' A
#
# COMPACT_ATOMS: atom_id res chain seq x y z
N MET A 1 -8.35 21.67 4.31
CA MET A 1 -7.46 20.99 3.32
C MET A 1 -8.00 19.60 3.00
N ARG A 2 -9.17 19.54 2.36
CA ARG A 2 -9.91 18.30 2.11
C ARG A 2 -9.62 17.82 0.68
N GLN A 3 -9.34 16.52 0.55
CA GLN A 3 -9.40 15.70 -0.68
C GLN A 3 -8.13 15.65 -1.55
N ARG A 4 -7.08 14.95 -1.09
CA ARG A 4 -6.04 14.34 -1.94
C ARG A 4 -6.45 12.93 -2.44
N ALA A 5 -7.75 12.60 -2.37
CA ALA A 5 -8.23 11.22 -2.25
C ALA A 5 -8.54 10.48 -3.57
N LEU A 6 -8.34 11.08 -4.75
CA LEU A 6 -8.75 10.44 -6.02
C LEU A 6 -7.69 10.46 -7.14
N ARG A 7 -6.51 11.02 -6.92
CA ARG A 7 -5.43 10.95 -7.94
C ARG A 7 -4.74 9.59 -7.86
N LYS A 8 -5.03 8.73 -8.84
CA LYS A 8 -4.26 7.51 -9.10
C LYS A 8 -2.79 7.92 -9.27
N PRO A 9 -1.85 7.39 -8.46
CA PRO A 9 -0.49 7.89 -8.45
C PRO A 9 0.13 7.72 -9.83
N LEU A 10 0.58 8.83 -10.41
CA LEU A 10 1.18 8.86 -11.74
C LEU A 10 2.58 8.25 -11.66
N ARG A 11 2.96 7.55 -12.74
CA ARG A 11 4.31 7.03 -12.89
C ARG A 11 5.30 8.19 -12.83
N GLY A 12 6.28 8.12 -11.93
CA GLY A 12 7.26 9.20 -11.72
C GLY A 12 6.94 10.15 -10.57
N GLU A 13 5.76 10.09 -9.95
CA GLU A 13 5.52 10.77 -8.66
C GLU A 13 6.41 10.19 -7.55
N LYS A 14 6.52 10.90 -6.42
CA LYS A 14 7.29 10.41 -5.27
C LYS A 14 6.55 9.29 -4.55
N CYS A 15 7.27 8.25 -4.12
CA CYS A 15 6.70 7.10 -3.43
C CYS A 15 6.02 7.43 -2.09
N GLU A 16 6.53 8.41 -1.35
CA GLU A 16 6.00 8.91 -0.07
C GLU A 16 5.83 7.85 1.06
N ALA A 17 6.25 6.60 0.83
CA ALA A 17 6.28 5.57 1.87
C ALA A 17 7.19 6.00 3.03
N ARG A 18 6.77 5.73 4.28
CA ARG A 18 7.61 5.98 5.45
C ARG A 18 8.85 5.09 5.37
N THR A 19 10.02 5.72 5.33
CA THR A 19 11.31 5.02 5.37
C THR A 19 11.62 4.54 6.79
N ARG A 20 12.65 3.69 6.93
CA ARG A 20 13.16 3.28 8.25
C ARG A 20 13.58 4.46 9.14
N ARG A 21 13.97 5.60 8.53
CA ARG A 21 14.33 6.84 9.24
C ARG A 21 13.13 7.70 9.62
N GLY A 22 11.91 7.27 9.29
CA GLY A 22 10.67 8.01 9.57
C GLY A 22 10.32 9.08 8.55
N THR A 23 11.19 9.40 7.60
CA THR A 23 10.96 10.40 6.56
C THR A 23 10.25 9.81 5.32
N PRO A 24 9.55 10.62 4.50
CA PRO A 24 8.86 10.16 3.30
C PRO A 24 9.84 9.79 2.17
N CYS A 25 9.60 8.64 1.54
CA CYS A 25 10.42 8.15 0.43
C CYS A 25 10.35 9.09 -0.79
N GLN A 26 11.51 9.53 -1.27
CA GLN A 26 11.64 10.42 -2.43
C GLN A 26 11.87 9.68 -3.76
N ALA A 27 12.00 8.34 -3.73
CA ALA A 27 12.22 7.54 -4.94
C ALA A 27 10.99 7.58 -5.88
N PRO A 28 11.19 7.45 -7.20
CA PRO A 28 10.09 7.45 -8.17
C PRO A 28 9.16 6.26 -7.93
N ALA A 29 7.86 6.55 -7.94
CA ALA A 29 6.78 5.60 -7.82
C ALA A 29 6.50 4.91 -9.16
N GLY A 30 6.13 3.64 -9.07
CA GLY A 30 5.50 2.89 -10.15
C GLY A 30 4.00 3.17 -10.24
N PRO A 31 3.27 2.46 -11.12
CA PRO A 31 1.83 2.64 -11.34
C PRO A 31 0.94 2.44 -10.11
N ASN A 32 1.46 1.76 -9.09
CA ASN A 32 0.78 1.53 -7.81
C ASN A 32 1.13 2.58 -6.74
N GLY A 33 1.87 3.63 -7.10
CA GLY A 33 2.27 4.71 -6.20
C GLY A 33 3.42 4.40 -5.26
N ARG A 34 4.04 3.22 -5.37
CA ARG A 34 5.20 2.85 -4.55
C ARG A 34 6.43 2.59 -5.41
N CYS A 35 7.61 2.80 -4.85
CA CYS A 35 8.88 2.51 -5.53
C CYS A 35 9.24 1.02 -5.39
N LYS A 36 10.22 0.54 -6.16
CA LYS A 36 10.66 -0.87 -6.14
C LYS A 36 11.01 -1.41 -4.75
N LEU A 37 11.50 -0.55 -3.85
CA LEU A 37 11.89 -0.90 -2.48
C LEU A 37 10.70 -0.94 -1.50
N HIS A 38 9.59 -0.29 -1.83
CA HIS A 38 8.39 -0.21 -1.00
C HIS A 38 7.20 -0.92 -1.66
N GLY A 39 7.45 -1.99 -2.42
CA GLY A 39 6.39 -2.80 -3.04
C GLY A 39 5.88 -2.29 -4.39
N GLY A 40 6.58 -1.35 -5.02
CA GLY A 40 6.22 -0.76 -6.32
C GLY A 40 6.10 -1.73 -7.48
N LYS A 41 6.78 -2.88 -7.36
CA LYS A 41 6.71 -3.99 -8.32
C LYS A 41 5.81 -5.14 -7.85
N SER A 42 5.31 -5.08 -6.62
CA SER A 42 4.41 -6.11 -6.08
C SER A 42 3.03 -5.95 -6.69
N THR A 43 2.47 -7.06 -7.17
CA THR A 43 1.13 -7.14 -7.73
C THR A 43 0.12 -7.73 -6.75
N GLY A 44 0.56 -8.07 -5.54
CA GLY A 44 -0.25 -8.76 -4.53
C GLY A 44 -0.51 -10.24 -4.87
N ALA A 45 -1.17 -10.94 -3.95
CA ALA A 45 -1.61 -12.31 -4.19
C ALA A 45 -2.77 -12.33 -5.20
N ARG A 46 -2.58 -13.03 -6.32
CA ARG A 46 -3.56 -13.13 -7.42
C ARG A 46 -4.45 -14.35 -7.36
N THR A 47 -4.08 -15.37 -6.58
CA THR A 47 -4.88 -16.58 -6.42
C THR A 47 -5.71 -16.53 -5.13
N PRO A 48 -6.89 -17.16 -5.10
CA PRO A 48 -7.71 -17.20 -3.89
C PRO A 48 -6.94 -17.77 -2.68
N ALA A 49 -6.24 -18.90 -2.87
CA ALA A 49 -5.41 -19.50 -1.82
C ALA A 49 -4.28 -18.56 -1.36
N GLY A 50 -3.65 -17.82 -2.28
CA GLY A 50 -2.63 -16.84 -1.95
C GLY A 50 -3.19 -15.66 -1.16
N GLN A 51 -4.40 -15.21 -1.48
CA GLN A 51 -5.09 -14.13 -0.75
C GLN A 51 -5.46 -14.57 0.67
N VAL A 52 -5.98 -15.80 0.84
CA VAL A 52 -6.27 -16.36 2.17
C VAL A 52 -4.99 -16.42 3.01
N ARG A 53 -3.85 -16.84 2.46
CA ARG A 53 -2.58 -16.83 3.20
C ARG A 53 -2.10 -15.41 3.54
N ALA A 54 -2.15 -14.49 2.58
CA ALA A 54 -1.65 -13.12 2.77
C ALA A 54 -2.53 -12.29 3.73
N TYR A 55 -3.85 -12.47 3.64
CA TYR A 55 -4.83 -11.62 4.32
C TYR A 55 -5.66 -12.35 5.38
N GLY A 56 -5.54 -13.67 5.55
CA GLY A 56 -6.37 -14.45 6.48
C GLY A 56 -6.34 -13.89 7.89
N HIS A 57 -5.15 -13.49 8.35
CA HIS A 57 -4.98 -12.84 9.64
C HIS A 57 -5.67 -11.46 9.72
N VAL A 58 -5.89 -10.74 8.60
CA VAL A 58 -6.66 -9.47 8.55
C VAL A 58 -8.15 -9.74 8.51
N LEU A 59 -8.57 -10.71 7.69
CA LEU A 59 -9.97 -11.11 7.53
C LEU A 59 -10.56 -11.57 8.86
N ALA A 60 -9.77 -12.30 9.67
CA ALA A 60 -10.18 -12.72 11.01
C ALA A 60 -10.41 -11.57 12.00
N ARG A 61 -9.71 -10.42 11.87
CA ARG A 61 -9.80 -9.28 12.82
C ARG A 61 -10.73 -8.17 12.37
N LYS A 62 -11.25 -8.20 11.14
CA LYS A 62 -12.14 -7.15 10.63
C LYS A 62 -13.43 -7.00 11.47
N GLY A 63 -13.82 -7.99 12.26
CA GLY A 63 -14.92 -7.89 13.24
C GLY A 63 -14.55 -7.28 14.61
N HIS A 64 -13.36 -6.69 14.79
CA HIS A 64 -12.94 -6.13 16.09
C HIS A 64 -12.70 -4.61 16.07
N ARG A 65 -12.97 -3.94 14.93
CA ARG A 65 -12.65 -2.51 14.71
C ARG A 65 -13.90 -1.62 14.53
N GLU A 66 -15.02 -2.04 15.12
CA GLU A 66 -16.30 -1.30 15.14
C GLU A 66 -16.65 -0.70 16.52
N ASN A 67 -15.74 -0.77 17.51
CA ASN A 67 -15.90 -0.14 18.83
C ASN A 67 -14.76 0.85 19.15
N LEU A 68 -14.56 1.85 18.30
CA LEU A 68 -13.66 2.98 18.57
C LEU A 68 -14.18 4.26 17.90
#